data_AF-A0A349N8P5-F1
#
_entry.id   AF-A0A349N8P5-F1
#
_cell.length_a   1.000
_cell.length_b   1.000
_cell.length_c   1.000
_cell.angle_alpha   90.00
_cell.angle_beta   90.00
_cell.angle_gamma   90.00
#
_symmetry.space_group_name_H-M   'P 1'
#
loop_
_entity.id
_entity.type
_entity.pdbx_description
1 polymer ?
#
loop_
_entity_poly.entity_id
_entity_poly.type
_entity_poly.pdbx_seq_one_letter_code
_entity_poly.pdbx_strand_id
1 'polypeptide(L)'
;KLRDDVQFVVPAKRTDPLELREENFDPSEGLIEDFKNARVLRAKVKAVEAIIKDIGAFKDNQEKLEELVGEISEIARKGVKIQFVPAVELILIREELQSKLKKYEASEGQITVAAILAENEEGLAGLFEELSLTRLRQILKSFSEAFGEENWGDKMLSLVPDCNLRSITEIANVLNSSEKKSLLIGYMQNSLQQRALSSDGLAWICRERKGLAESLFSPNLSLSVMSSLEADQLNEEGAVRAANRLRDLVADDRELIPDLIEGANINIIRNFSSRLINSASFDELTRKSLVARVIKLHPEVQDLLSGGDKKEDEVVIVSEESLAKRKEAYDKLVKEEIPQNREDIKIARSYGDLRENFEYKSAKEYQRVLMKRQGDWERDLKLAQPTDFSNADTSKASIGTVVQLNPAEGGESLCYTILGAWDSDPDKGIIAYLSERGAEILEKAVGDSVEFKTAEGKAEAYKIASITAYNA
;
A
#
# COMPACT_ATOMS: atom_id res chain seq x y z
N LYS A 1 20.35 18.96 41.20
CA LYS A 1 21.38 19.54 42.09
C LYS A 1 22.67 18.73 42.02
N LEU A 2 22.78 17.50 42.54
CA LEU A 2 24.05 16.73 42.45
C LEU A 2 24.53 16.42 41.02
N ARG A 3 23.62 16.22 40.05
CA ARG A 3 23.98 16.08 38.62
C ARG A 3 24.45 17.38 37.96
N ASP A 4 24.14 18.51 38.58
CA ASP A 4 24.49 19.85 38.10
C ASP A 4 25.73 20.37 38.83
N ASP A 5 26.27 19.57 39.77
CA ASP A 5 27.44 19.87 40.56
C ASP A 5 28.64 19.12 39.98
N VAL A 6 29.54 19.88 39.36
CA VAL A 6 30.69 19.38 38.61
C VAL A 6 31.70 18.62 39.47
N GLN A 7 31.60 18.65 40.79
CA GLN A 7 32.47 17.90 41.71
C GLN A 7 32.07 16.42 41.86
N PHE A 8 30.90 16.01 41.36
CA PHE A 8 30.39 14.65 41.54
C PHE A 8 30.19 13.93 40.20
N VAL A 9 30.78 12.74 40.05
CA VAL A 9 30.40 11.79 39.01
C VAL A 9 29.18 11.01 39.50
N VAL A 10 28.04 11.22 38.85
CA VAL A 10 26.83 10.44 39.13
C VAL A 10 26.82 9.20 38.22
N PRO A 11 27.03 7.99 38.76
CA PRO A 11 27.13 6.79 37.94
C PRO A 11 25.81 6.46 37.25
N ALA A 12 25.90 5.77 36.12
CA ALA A 12 24.74 5.39 35.31
C ALA A 12 23.81 4.40 36.05
N LYS A 13 24.37 3.52 36.89
CA LYS A 13 23.61 2.61 37.75
C LYS A 13 23.40 3.25 39.11
N ARG A 14 22.15 3.22 39.60
CA ARG A 14 21.77 3.74 40.93
C ARG A 14 22.45 3.02 42.11
N THR A 15 23.04 1.85 41.88
CA THR A 15 23.71 1.01 42.88
C THR A 15 25.17 1.36 43.09
N ASP A 16 25.77 2.11 42.17
CA ASP A 16 27.19 2.39 42.19
C ASP A 16 27.44 3.66 43.03
N PRO A 17 28.59 3.77 43.73
CA PRO A 17 28.90 4.91 44.57
C PRO A 17 29.06 6.18 43.74
N LEU A 18 28.66 7.33 44.31
CA LEU A 18 29.01 8.64 43.77
C LEU A 18 30.53 8.81 43.87
N GLU A 19 31.20 9.18 42.79
CA GLU A 19 32.63 9.47 42.82
C GLU A 19 32.81 10.99 42.99
N LEU A 20 33.64 11.38 43.95
CA LEU A 20 34.05 12.76 44.13
C LEU A 20 35.27 13.02 43.22
N ARG A 21 35.17 14.02 42.34
CA ARG A 21 36.28 14.43 41.49
C ARG A 21 37.33 15.17 42.33
N GLU A 22 38.62 15.05 41.98
CA GLU A 22 39.72 15.70 42.72
C GLU A 22 39.57 17.23 42.78
N GLU A 23 40.15 17.90 43.80
CA GLU A 23 39.97 19.33 44.10
C GLU A 23 40.30 20.30 42.93
N ASN A 24 41.07 19.85 41.92
CA ASN A 24 41.45 20.62 40.74
C ASN A 24 40.76 20.16 39.44
N PHE A 25 39.63 19.48 39.51
CA PHE A 25 38.94 18.97 38.33
C PHE A 25 38.42 20.10 37.43
N ASP A 26 38.98 20.22 36.22
CA ASP A 26 38.46 21.08 35.15
C ASP A 26 37.30 20.35 34.43
N PRO A 27 36.05 20.83 34.53
CA PRO A 27 34.91 20.20 33.86
C PRO A 27 35.07 20.06 32.36
N SER A 28 35.81 20.98 31.72
CA SER A 28 36.10 20.91 30.30
C SER A 28 37.01 19.74 29.95
N GLU A 29 37.95 19.39 30.85
CA GLU A 29 38.85 18.25 30.65
C GLU A 29 38.13 16.92 30.76
N GLY A 30 37.27 16.75 31.78
CA GLY A 30 36.50 15.52 31.91
C GLY A 30 35.55 15.27 30.73
N LEU A 31 34.93 16.32 30.18
CA LEU A 31 34.09 16.19 29.00
C LEU A 31 34.88 15.79 27.73
N ILE A 32 36.09 16.33 27.56
CA ILE A 32 37.00 15.90 26.48
C ILE A 32 37.44 14.45 26.71
N GLU A 33 37.77 14.08 27.95
CA GLU A 33 38.22 12.73 28.29
C GLU A 33 37.12 11.69 28.01
N ASP A 34 35.87 12.00 28.35
CA ASP A 34 34.71 11.17 28.02
C ASP A 34 34.60 10.93 26.50
N PHE A 35 34.82 11.98 25.69
CA PHE A 35 34.87 11.84 24.23
C PHE A 35 36.03 10.95 23.77
N LYS A 36 37.24 11.15 24.32
CA LYS A 36 38.45 10.39 23.95
C LYS A 36 38.31 8.91 24.32
N ASN A 37 37.77 8.62 25.51
CA ASN A 37 37.55 7.27 26.05
C ASN A 37 36.40 6.51 25.36
N ALA A 38 35.48 7.21 24.70
CA ALA A 38 34.38 6.58 23.97
C ALA A 38 34.90 5.73 22.78
N ARG A 39 34.65 4.41 22.85
CA ARG A 39 35.16 3.41 21.88
C ARG A 39 34.37 3.30 20.57
N VAL A 40 33.08 3.66 20.59
CA VAL A 40 32.17 3.53 19.43
C VAL A 40 31.63 4.89 19.03
N LEU A 41 31.33 5.09 17.74
CA LEU A 41 30.90 6.40 17.23
C LEU A 41 29.63 6.91 17.90
N ARG A 42 28.64 6.06 18.16
CA ARG A 42 27.42 6.47 18.90
C ARG A 42 27.71 6.98 20.31
N ALA A 43 28.74 6.47 20.98
CA ALA A 43 29.15 6.98 22.29
C ALA A 43 29.88 8.32 22.15
N LYS A 44 30.70 8.48 21.10
CA LYS A 44 31.33 9.77 20.76
C LYS A 44 30.28 10.84 20.44
N VAL A 45 29.21 10.50 19.70
CA VAL A 45 28.07 11.39 19.44
C VAL A 45 27.49 11.92 20.76
N LYS A 46 27.19 11.03 21.71
CA LYS A 46 26.66 11.43 23.03
C LYS A 46 27.63 12.30 23.84
N ALA A 47 28.93 12.02 23.75
CA ALA A 47 29.94 12.83 24.44
C ALA A 47 29.99 14.26 23.88
N VAL A 48 29.93 14.43 22.55
CA VAL A 48 29.89 15.75 21.93
C VAL A 48 28.57 16.47 22.25
N GLU A 49 27.44 15.77 22.30
CA GLU A 49 26.17 16.37 22.76
C GLU A 49 26.25 16.88 24.21
N ALA A 50 26.93 16.15 25.09
CA ALA A 50 27.19 16.59 26.46
C ALA A 50 28.06 17.86 26.49
N ILE A 51 29.10 17.92 25.65
CA ILE A 51 29.94 19.11 25.47
C ILE A 51 29.13 20.31 24.99
N ILE A 52 28.27 20.15 23.98
CA ILE A 52 27.42 21.23 23.45
C ILE A 52 26.43 21.74 24.49
N LYS A 53 25.91 20.83 25.33
CA LYS A 53 24.98 21.16 26.41
C LYS A 53 25.66 21.95 27.53
N ASP A 54 26.91 21.60 27.87
CA ASP A 54 27.70 22.25 28.92
C ASP A 54 28.83 23.11 28.35
N ILE A 55 28.58 23.78 27.22
CA ILE A 55 29.61 24.57 26.53
C ILE A 55 30.16 25.72 27.38
N GLY A 56 29.41 26.14 28.41
CA GLY A 56 29.85 27.12 29.39
C GLY A 56 31.11 26.69 30.15
N ALA A 57 31.34 25.39 30.31
CA ALA A 57 32.56 24.85 30.91
C ALA A 57 33.84 25.23 30.13
N PHE A 58 33.72 25.59 28.85
CA PHE A 58 34.84 25.91 27.96
C PHE A 58 35.06 27.42 27.77
N LYS A 59 34.46 28.27 28.60
CA LYS A 59 34.52 29.73 28.46
C LYS A 59 35.95 30.28 28.34
N ASP A 60 36.88 29.70 29.10
CA ASP A 60 38.28 30.11 29.16
C ASP A 60 39.21 29.16 28.38
N ASN A 61 38.66 28.12 27.74
CA ASN A 61 39.38 27.04 27.06
C ASN A 61 38.89 26.82 25.62
N GLN A 62 38.67 27.90 24.86
CA GLN A 62 38.14 27.79 23.49
C GLN A 62 39.06 27.00 22.55
N GLU A 63 40.38 27.14 22.69
CA GLU A 63 41.38 26.42 21.89
C GLU A 63 41.20 24.89 21.98
N LYS A 64 40.83 24.37 23.17
CA LYS A 64 40.56 22.94 23.37
C LYS A 64 39.34 22.47 22.54
N LEU A 65 38.34 23.32 22.35
CA LEU A 65 37.19 22.99 21.50
C LEU A 65 37.56 23.03 20.01
N GLU A 66 38.45 23.93 19.59
CA GLU A 66 38.93 23.98 18.21
C GLU A 66 39.72 22.72 17.84
N GLU A 67 40.61 22.27 18.73
CA GLU A 67 41.32 20.99 18.60
C GLU A 67 40.34 19.81 18.51
N LEU A 68 39.36 19.77 19.41
CA LEU A 68 38.33 18.73 19.43
C LEU A 68 37.53 18.70 18.13
N VAL A 69 37.16 19.85 17.56
CA VAL A 69 36.46 19.92 16.27
C VAL A 69 37.30 19.29 15.14
N GLY A 70 38.63 19.50 15.16
CA GLY A 70 39.57 18.84 14.27
C GLY A 70 39.56 17.32 14.46
N GLU A 71 39.70 16.85 15.70
CA GLU A 71 39.65 15.42 16.04
C GLU A 71 38.34 14.76 15.58
N ILE A 72 37.20 15.42 15.83
CA ILE A 72 35.88 14.94 15.41
C ILE A 72 35.81 14.80 13.89
N SER A 73 36.37 15.76 13.15
CA SER A 73 36.37 15.74 11.68
C SER A 73 37.12 14.54 11.11
N GLU A 74 38.29 14.22 11.66
CA GLU A 74 39.07 13.06 11.24
C GLU A 74 38.38 11.74 11.59
N ILE A 75 37.77 11.65 12.77
CA ILE A 75 37.00 10.48 13.20
C ILE A 75 35.79 10.28 12.30
N ALA A 76 35.04 11.35 12.01
CA ALA A 76 33.86 11.29 11.15
C ALA A 76 34.24 10.90 9.72
N ARG A 77 35.30 11.49 9.14
CA ARG A 77 35.78 11.16 7.79
C ARG A 77 36.08 9.67 7.64
N LYS A 78 36.72 9.05 8.64
CA LYS A 78 36.97 7.60 8.68
C LYS A 78 35.68 6.80 8.89
N GLY A 79 34.78 7.33 9.72
CA GLY A 79 33.50 6.71 10.09
C GLY A 79 32.52 6.58 8.93
N VAL A 80 32.47 7.53 8.00
CA VAL A 80 31.51 7.55 6.86
C VAL A 80 31.50 6.22 6.09
N LYS A 81 32.68 5.60 5.89
CA LYS A 81 32.82 4.34 5.14
C LYS A 81 32.48 3.09 5.94
N ILE A 82 32.36 3.18 7.27
CA ILE A 82 32.25 2.02 8.18
C ILE A 82 30.88 2.02 8.88
N GLN A 83 30.49 3.18 9.41
CA GLN A 83 29.28 3.41 10.20
C GLN A 83 28.68 4.74 9.76
N PHE A 84 28.01 4.73 8.60
CA PHE A 84 27.52 5.93 7.93
C PHE A 84 26.64 6.81 8.83
N VAL A 85 25.57 6.27 9.42
CA VAL A 85 24.62 7.05 10.24
C VAL A 85 25.31 7.71 11.45
N PRO A 86 26.04 6.99 12.33
CA PRO A 86 26.74 7.64 13.43
C PRO A 86 27.80 8.66 12.99
N ALA A 87 28.44 8.45 11.83
CA ALA A 87 29.39 9.41 11.29
C ALA A 87 28.70 10.70 10.84
N VAL A 88 27.56 10.62 10.16
CA VAL A 88 26.76 11.80 9.80
C VAL A 88 26.26 12.55 11.02
N GLU A 89 25.77 11.84 12.04
CA GLU A 89 25.39 12.46 13.32
C GLU A 89 26.56 13.21 13.96
N LEU A 90 27.76 12.62 13.89
CA LEU A 90 28.97 13.22 14.42
C LEU A 90 29.39 14.50 13.66
N ILE A 91 29.18 14.55 12.33
CA ILE A 91 29.40 15.78 11.54
C ILE A 91 28.36 16.84 11.91
N LEU A 92 27.08 16.48 11.99
CA LEU A 92 25.98 17.39 12.36
C LEU A 92 26.23 18.09 13.70
N ILE A 93 26.58 17.32 14.73
CA ILE A 93 26.86 17.90 16.06
C ILE A 93 28.18 18.67 16.08
N ARG A 94 29.16 18.30 15.24
CA ARG A 94 30.39 19.08 15.11
C ARG A 94 30.10 20.45 14.51
N GLU A 95 29.28 20.52 13.46
CA GLU A 95 28.86 21.81 12.86
C GLU A 95 28.04 22.64 13.86
N GLU A 96 27.18 21.99 14.66
CA GLU A 96 26.49 22.65 15.77
C GLU A 96 27.47 23.21 16.80
N LEU A 97 28.51 22.44 17.18
CA LEU A 97 29.57 22.90 18.08
C LEU A 97 30.34 24.08 17.49
N GLN A 98 30.73 24.01 16.22
CA GLN A 98 31.44 25.07 15.49
C GLN A 98 30.65 26.38 15.50
N SER A 99 29.32 26.33 15.30
CA SER A 99 28.47 27.51 15.32
C SER A 99 28.47 28.26 16.67
N LYS A 100 28.94 27.61 17.74
CA LYS A 100 29.04 28.18 19.09
C LYS A 100 30.45 28.69 19.43
N LEU A 101 31.45 28.43 18.59
CA LEU A 101 32.81 28.94 18.77
C LEU A 101 32.92 30.38 18.29
N LYS A 102 33.74 31.20 18.97
CA LYS A 102 33.93 32.59 18.56
C LYS A 102 35.07 32.66 17.55
N LYS A 103 34.81 33.23 16.37
CA LYS A 103 35.82 33.46 15.32
C LYS A 103 36.48 32.16 14.80
N TYR A 104 35.80 31.04 14.89
CA TYR A 104 36.29 29.79 14.34
C TYR A 104 36.15 29.79 12.81
N GLU A 105 37.22 29.43 12.11
CA GLU A 105 37.21 29.17 10.67
C GLU A 105 37.45 27.68 10.40
N ALA A 106 36.61 27.10 9.56
CA ALA A 106 36.74 25.70 9.16
C ALA A 106 38.06 25.49 8.40
N SER A 107 38.76 24.39 8.72
CA SER A 107 39.98 24.02 7.99
C SER A 107 39.67 23.69 6.53
N GLU A 108 40.59 23.96 5.62
CA GLU A 108 40.46 23.57 4.22
C GLU A 108 40.28 22.03 4.09
N GLY A 109 39.27 21.59 3.32
CA GLY A 109 38.94 20.17 3.17
C GLY A 109 38.25 19.53 4.38
N GLN A 110 37.75 20.33 5.32
CA GLN A 110 36.91 19.82 6.40
C GLN A 110 35.63 19.21 5.83
N ILE A 111 35.30 17.97 6.23
CA ILE A 111 34.09 17.30 5.77
C ILE A 111 32.85 18.03 6.29
N THR A 112 31.84 18.23 5.45
CA THR A 112 30.58 18.89 5.81
C THR A 112 29.39 17.98 5.56
N VAL A 113 28.27 18.25 6.24
CA VAL A 113 27.01 17.55 5.98
C VAL A 113 26.59 17.76 4.52
N ALA A 114 26.72 18.98 4.00
CA ALA A 114 26.37 19.29 2.62
C ALA A 114 27.16 18.44 1.61
N ALA A 115 28.46 18.28 1.81
CA ALA A 115 29.29 17.41 0.97
C ALA A 115 28.85 15.94 1.04
N ILE A 116 28.54 15.43 2.24
CA ILE A 116 28.07 14.05 2.41
C ILE A 116 26.74 13.81 1.70
N LEU A 117 25.81 14.77 1.79
CA LEU A 117 24.53 14.70 1.11
C LEU A 117 24.70 14.62 -0.42
N ALA A 118 25.56 15.46 -0.98
CA ALA A 118 25.84 15.48 -2.42
C ALA A 118 26.52 14.18 -2.91
N GLU A 119 27.37 13.56 -2.08
CA GLU A 119 28.09 12.33 -2.45
C GLU A 119 27.26 11.04 -2.29
N ASN A 120 26.20 11.04 -1.46
CA ASN A 120 25.49 9.81 -1.05
C ASN A 120 23.96 9.89 -1.23
N GLU A 121 23.50 10.39 -2.38
CA GLU A 121 22.07 10.62 -2.66
C GLU A 121 21.19 9.36 -2.45
N GLU A 122 21.65 8.18 -2.90
CA GLU A 122 20.88 6.94 -2.87
C GLU A 122 20.57 6.43 -1.45
N GLY A 123 21.40 6.78 -0.47
CA GLY A 123 21.28 6.31 0.92
C GLY A 123 20.49 7.24 1.84
N LEU A 124 20.02 8.40 1.34
CA LEU A 124 19.47 9.46 2.19
C LEU A 124 18.14 9.08 2.84
N ALA A 125 17.27 8.37 2.13
CA ALA A 125 15.97 7.97 2.69
C ALA A 125 16.14 7.05 3.92
N GLY A 126 16.99 6.02 3.81
CA GLY A 126 17.31 5.14 4.94
C GLY A 126 17.98 5.87 6.10
N LEU A 127 18.88 6.82 5.81
CA LEU A 127 19.48 7.69 6.82
C LEU A 127 18.41 8.47 7.61
N PHE A 128 17.41 9.04 6.94
CA PHE A 128 16.36 9.83 7.61
C PHE A 128 15.53 9.02 8.59
N GLU A 129 15.38 7.71 8.37
CA GLU A 129 14.63 6.83 9.27
C GLU A 129 15.37 6.59 10.59
N GLU A 130 16.69 6.43 10.52
CA GLU A 130 17.52 6.14 11.68
C GLU A 130 17.80 7.38 12.55
N LEU A 131 17.78 8.58 11.96
CA LEU A 131 18.08 9.81 12.67
C LEU A 131 17.00 10.18 13.71
N SER A 132 17.43 10.84 14.79
CA SER A 132 16.50 11.54 15.68
C SER A 132 15.85 12.73 14.98
N LEU A 133 14.70 13.20 15.50
CA LEU A 133 13.97 14.31 14.88
C LEU A 133 14.80 15.60 14.79
N THR A 134 15.59 15.89 15.83
CA THR A 134 16.49 17.06 15.84
C THR A 134 17.54 16.97 14.74
N ARG A 135 18.16 15.79 14.56
CA ARG A 135 19.19 15.57 13.53
C ARG A 135 18.61 15.57 12.13
N LEU A 136 17.42 14.99 11.94
CA LEU A 136 16.68 15.08 10.68
C LEU A 136 16.38 16.55 10.29
N ARG A 137 15.99 17.40 11.24
CA ARG A 137 15.78 18.82 10.93
C ARG A 137 17.07 19.55 10.56
N GLN A 138 18.19 19.22 11.21
CA GLN A 138 19.48 19.79 10.86
C GLN A 138 19.93 19.35 9.47
N ILE A 139 19.83 18.05 9.16
CA ILE A 139 20.26 17.53 7.86
C ILE A 139 19.46 18.14 6.71
N LEU A 140 18.14 18.29 6.87
CA LEU A 140 17.28 18.91 5.86
C LEU A 140 17.63 20.39 5.62
N LYS A 141 18.14 21.11 6.62
CA LYS A 141 18.58 22.50 6.42
C LYS A 141 19.84 22.61 5.56
N SER A 142 20.68 21.57 5.52
CA SER A 142 21.91 21.54 4.72
C SER A 142 21.66 21.24 3.23
N PHE A 143 20.40 20.98 2.81
CA PHE A 143 20.09 20.65 1.42
C PHE A 143 20.33 21.81 0.44
N SER A 144 20.05 23.05 0.84
CA SER A 144 20.27 24.19 -0.06
C SER A 144 21.76 24.40 -0.36
N GLU A 145 22.61 24.17 0.64
CA GLU A 145 24.08 24.15 0.48
C GLU A 145 24.54 22.95 -0.36
N ALA A 146 23.97 21.76 -0.12
CA ALA A 146 24.36 20.54 -0.81
C ALA A 146 24.01 20.52 -2.31
N PHE A 147 22.83 21.02 -2.67
CA PHE A 147 22.25 20.85 -4.01
C PHE A 147 22.00 22.18 -4.75
N GLY A 148 22.37 23.30 -4.13
CA GLY A 148 22.17 24.64 -4.68
C GLY A 148 20.74 25.17 -4.52
N GLU A 149 20.60 26.50 -4.46
CA GLU A 149 19.35 27.19 -4.15
C GLU A 149 18.19 26.86 -5.09
N GLU A 150 18.47 26.59 -6.36
CA GLU A 150 17.44 26.29 -7.36
C GLU A 150 16.89 24.87 -7.21
N ASN A 151 17.76 23.87 -7.11
CA ASN A 151 17.39 22.45 -7.31
C ASN A 151 17.16 21.66 -6.02
N TRP A 152 17.53 22.19 -4.85
CA TRP A 152 17.43 21.43 -3.59
C TRP A 152 16.01 20.98 -3.25
N GLY A 153 15.00 21.74 -3.68
CA GLY A 153 13.59 21.41 -3.44
C GLY A 153 13.17 20.14 -4.19
N ASP A 154 13.52 20.05 -5.47
CA ASP A 154 13.25 18.86 -6.29
C ASP A 154 14.03 17.65 -5.77
N LYS A 155 15.28 17.85 -5.33
CA LYS A 155 16.11 16.82 -4.72
C LYS A 155 15.53 16.30 -3.39
N MET A 156 14.92 17.14 -2.57
CA MET A 156 14.16 16.67 -1.40
C MET A 156 12.95 15.85 -1.82
N LEU A 157 12.19 16.33 -2.80
CA LEU A 157 10.95 15.68 -3.23
C LEU A 157 11.21 14.33 -3.91
N SER A 158 12.35 14.14 -4.57
CA SER A 158 12.72 12.84 -5.14
C SER A 158 12.93 11.76 -4.08
N LEU A 159 13.16 12.12 -2.80
CA LEU A 159 13.32 11.18 -1.68
C LEU A 159 11.98 10.75 -1.07
N VAL A 160 10.89 11.47 -1.33
CA VAL A 160 9.57 11.22 -0.74
C VAL A 160 9.04 9.79 -0.95
N PRO A 161 9.21 9.13 -2.11
CA PRO A 161 8.72 7.77 -2.32
C PRO A 161 9.26 6.74 -1.32
N ASP A 162 10.51 6.94 -0.88
CA ASP A 162 11.24 6.04 0.01
C ASP A 162 11.23 6.51 1.48
N CYS A 163 10.56 7.62 1.78
CA CYS A 163 10.49 8.20 3.11
C CYS A 163 9.24 7.75 3.87
N ASN A 164 9.40 7.46 5.17
CA ASN A 164 8.26 7.32 6.07
C ASN A 164 7.56 8.66 6.37
N LEU A 165 6.35 8.60 6.95
CA LEU A 165 5.52 9.77 7.26
C LEU A 165 6.22 10.86 8.08
N ARG A 166 7.08 10.49 9.03
CA ARG A 166 7.82 11.48 9.85
C ARG A 166 8.76 12.28 8.96
N SER A 167 9.50 11.61 8.09
CA SER A 167 10.42 12.25 7.15
C SER A 167 9.68 13.11 6.12
N ILE A 168 8.58 12.61 5.56
CA ILE A 168 7.72 13.40 4.65
C ILE A 168 7.21 14.68 5.33
N THR A 169 6.79 14.58 6.59
CA THR A 169 6.31 15.73 7.37
C THR A 169 7.40 16.80 7.53
N GLU A 170 8.62 16.39 7.87
CA GLU A 170 9.73 17.34 8.05
C GLU A 170 10.19 17.93 6.71
N ILE A 171 10.21 17.16 5.62
CA ILE A 171 10.45 17.68 4.26
C ILE A 171 9.41 18.75 3.91
N ALA A 172 8.13 18.46 4.13
CA ALA A 172 7.05 19.40 3.87
C ALA A 172 7.19 20.69 4.69
N ASN A 173 7.56 20.58 5.96
CA ASN A 173 7.80 21.73 6.84
C ASN A 173 8.95 22.60 6.33
N VAL A 174 10.07 21.98 5.92
CA VAL A 174 11.22 22.72 5.39
C VAL A 174 10.85 23.44 4.10
N LEU A 175 10.22 22.76 3.14
CA LEU A 175 9.75 23.37 1.90
C LEU A 175 8.77 24.52 2.16
N ASN A 176 7.86 24.37 3.12
CA ASN A 176 6.93 25.43 3.49
C ASN A 176 7.65 26.64 4.13
N SER A 177 8.59 26.39 5.05
CA SER A 177 9.35 27.46 5.71
C SER A 177 10.28 28.23 4.77
N SER A 178 10.67 27.61 3.65
CA SER A 178 11.50 28.21 2.60
C SER A 178 10.68 28.75 1.42
N GLU A 179 9.38 29.00 1.61
CA GLU A 179 8.46 29.52 0.58
C GLU A 179 8.32 28.65 -0.69
N LYS A 180 8.74 27.38 -0.63
CA LYS A 180 8.64 26.37 -1.71
C LYS A 180 7.40 25.47 -1.57
N LYS A 181 6.35 25.92 -0.88
CA LYS A 181 5.09 25.15 -0.71
C LYS A 181 4.47 24.73 -2.05
N SER A 182 4.48 25.62 -3.05
CA SER A 182 3.91 25.32 -4.38
C SER A 182 4.57 24.11 -5.05
N LEU A 183 5.87 23.92 -4.86
CA LEU A 183 6.63 22.79 -5.38
C LEU A 183 6.15 21.46 -4.76
N LEU A 184 5.98 21.43 -3.45
CA LEU A 184 5.44 20.28 -2.72
C LEU A 184 4.03 19.92 -3.22
N ILE A 185 3.14 20.90 -3.36
CA ILE A 185 1.76 20.67 -3.83
C ILE A 185 1.77 20.13 -5.26
N GLY A 186 2.57 20.72 -6.16
CA GLY A 186 2.70 20.24 -7.54
C GLY A 186 3.21 18.79 -7.61
N TYR A 187 4.22 18.45 -6.82
CA TYR A 187 4.74 17.09 -6.74
C TYR A 187 3.68 16.10 -6.23
N MET A 188 3.02 16.41 -5.11
CA MET A 188 2.02 15.52 -4.52
C MET A 188 0.81 15.33 -5.46
N GLN A 189 0.38 16.40 -6.13
CA GLN A 189 -0.71 16.33 -7.11
C GLN A 189 -0.36 15.46 -8.32
N ASN A 190 0.84 15.63 -8.90
CA ASN A 190 1.30 14.78 -10.00
C ASN A 190 1.44 13.32 -9.56
N SER A 191 1.99 13.07 -8.38
CA SER A 191 2.14 11.71 -7.83
C SER A 191 0.79 11.05 -7.53
N LEU A 192 -0.22 11.81 -7.08
CA LEU A 192 -1.61 11.33 -6.96
C LEU A 192 -2.18 10.92 -8.32
N GLN A 193 -2.02 11.76 -9.34
CA GLN A 193 -2.53 11.48 -10.69
C GLN A 193 -1.88 10.24 -11.31
N GLN A 194 -0.58 10.07 -11.09
CA GLN A 194 0.19 8.92 -11.57
C GLN A 194 0.05 7.67 -10.69
N ARG A 195 -0.69 7.75 -9.58
CA ARG A 195 -0.81 6.68 -8.57
C ARG A 195 0.55 6.19 -8.06
N ALA A 196 1.49 7.11 -7.90
CA ALA A 196 2.87 6.85 -7.51
C ALA A 196 3.16 7.16 -6.04
N LEU A 197 2.18 7.70 -5.28
CA LEU A 197 2.36 7.95 -3.86
C LEU A 197 2.40 6.66 -3.04
N SER A 198 3.33 6.61 -2.09
CA SER A 198 3.38 5.59 -1.05
C SER A 198 2.23 5.73 -0.06
N SER A 199 1.99 4.69 0.76
CA SER A 199 1.01 4.75 1.84
C SER A 199 1.32 5.86 2.85
N ASP A 200 2.60 6.09 3.19
CA ASP A 200 3.00 7.20 4.07
C ASP A 200 2.75 8.58 3.41
N GLY A 201 2.93 8.70 2.08
CA GLY A 201 2.57 9.91 1.33
C GLY A 201 1.07 10.21 1.37
N LEU A 202 0.22 9.20 1.18
CA LEU A 202 -1.23 9.33 1.32
C LEU A 202 -1.64 9.62 2.77
N ALA A 203 -0.98 9.00 3.75
CA ALA A 203 -1.20 9.26 5.17
C ALA A 203 -0.85 10.72 5.53
N TRP A 204 0.21 11.26 4.94
CA TRP A 204 0.58 12.67 5.10
C TRP A 204 -0.53 13.60 4.58
N ILE A 205 -1.02 13.37 3.36
CA ILE A 205 -2.14 14.14 2.78
C ILE A 205 -3.38 14.07 3.70
N CYS A 206 -3.71 12.88 4.21
CA CYS A 206 -4.86 12.70 5.11
C CYS A 206 -4.70 13.46 6.44
N ARG A 207 -3.49 13.54 6.99
CA ARG A 207 -3.21 14.31 8.22
C ARG A 207 -3.23 15.81 7.99
N GLU A 208 -2.68 16.26 6.86
CA GLU A 208 -2.56 17.67 6.49
C GLU A 208 -3.77 18.21 5.70
N ARG A 209 -4.90 17.50 5.73
CA ARG A 209 -6.13 17.84 4.98
C ARG A 209 -6.74 19.21 5.33
N LYS A 210 -6.44 19.73 6.53
CA LYS A 210 -6.81 21.10 6.98
C LYS A 210 -5.59 22.04 7.07
N GLY A 211 -4.46 21.62 6.50
CA GLY A 211 -3.16 22.25 6.63
C GLY A 211 -2.46 22.40 5.29
N LEU A 212 -1.23 21.89 5.17
CA LEU A 212 -0.46 22.07 3.94
C LEU A 212 -1.10 21.39 2.74
N ALA A 213 -1.81 20.28 2.94
CA ALA A 213 -2.38 19.45 1.88
C ALA A 213 -3.85 19.75 1.57
N GLU A 214 -4.44 20.82 2.12
CA GLU A 214 -5.86 21.18 1.90
C GLU A 214 -6.24 21.21 0.42
N SER A 215 -5.42 21.82 -0.44
CA SER A 215 -5.67 21.90 -1.88
C SER A 215 -5.52 20.58 -2.64
N LEU A 216 -4.90 19.56 -2.03
CA LEU A 216 -4.75 18.22 -2.60
C LEU A 216 -5.94 17.33 -2.30
N PHE A 217 -6.75 17.74 -1.31
CA PHE A 217 -7.83 16.94 -0.79
C PHE A 217 -9.02 17.00 -1.74
N SER A 218 -9.27 15.91 -2.46
CA SER A 218 -10.29 15.81 -3.51
C SER A 218 -11.02 14.47 -3.44
N PRO A 219 -12.25 14.36 -3.98
CA PRO A 219 -13.03 13.12 -3.97
C PRO A 219 -12.28 11.87 -4.47
N ASN A 220 -11.38 12.04 -5.43
CA ASN A 220 -10.58 10.94 -6.00
C ASN A 220 -9.54 10.39 -5.03
N LEU A 221 -9.16 11.16 -3.99
CA LEU A 221 -8.23 10.71 -2.94
C LEU A 221 -8.78 9.48 -2.22
N SER A 222 -10.10 9.40 -2.01
CA SER A 222 -10.77 8.24 -1.38
C SER A 222 -10.44 6.93 -2.11
N LEU A 223 -10.41 6.95 -3.44
CA LEU A 223 -10.09 5.78 -4.27
C LEU A 223 -8.59 5.47 -4.30
N SER A 224 -7.73 6.49 -4.22
CA SER A 224 -6.28 6.30 -4.09
C SER A 224 -5.93 5.66 -2.75
N VAL A 225 -6.55 6.11 -1.66
CA VAL A 225 -6.40 5.52 -0.31
C VAL A 225 -6.80 4.05 -0.33
N MET A 226 -7.97 3.72 -0.88
CA MET A 226 -8.40 2.31 -0.98
C MET A 226 -7.44 1.47 -1.84
N SER A 227 -6.92 2.02 -2.94
CA SER A 227 -5.97 1.31 -3.81
C SER A 227 -4.66 1.01 -3.11
N SER A 228 -4.15 1.94 -2.30
CA SER A 228 -2.95 1.72 -1.51
C SER A 228 -3.18 0.64 -0.45
N LEU A 229 -4.29 0.70 0.28
CA LEU A 229 -4.62 -0.27 1.32
C LEU A 229 -4.80 -1.71 0.78
N GLU A 230 -5.33 -1.85 -0.43
CA GLU A 230 -5.47 -3.13 -1.12
C GLU A 230 -4.14 -3.63 -1.71
N ALA A 231 -3.30 -2.73 -2.24
CA ALA A 231 -1.98 -3.09 -2.78
C ALA A 231 -1.04 -3.61 -1.67
N ASP A 232 -1.06 -2.96 -0.50
CA ASP A 232 -0.25 -3.36 0.65
C ASP A 232 -0.64 -4.74 1.19
N GLN A 233 -1.90 -5.14 1.02
CA GLN A 233 -2.38 -6.47 1.41
C GLN A 233 -1.73 -7.59 0.60
N LEU A 234 -1.45 -7.34 -0.69
CA LEU A 234 -0.89 -8.35 -1.61
C LEU A 234 0.62 -8.54 -1.47
N ASN A 235 1.29 -7.66 -0.71
CA ASN A 235 2.73 -7.75 -0.43
C ASN A 235 2.96 -8.64 0.80
N GLU A 236 2.80 -9.97 0.63
CA GLU A 236 2.91 -10.99 1.70
C GLU A 236 4.33 -11.17 2.29
N GLU A 237 5.38 -10.57 1.71
CA GLU A 237 6.74 -10.68 2.23
C GLU A 237 7.10 -9.46 3.09
N GLY A 238 6.76 -9.53 4.38
CA GLY A 238 7.35 -8.73 5.45
C GLY A 238 6.55 -7.54 5.99
N ALA A 239 5.50 -7.07 5.29
CA ALA A 239 4.76 -5.87 5.68
C ALA A 239 3.51 -6.12 6.56
N VAL A 240 3.20 -7.37 6.92
CA VAL A 240 1.99 -7.73 7.70
C VAL A 240 2.03 -7.21 9.16
N ARG A 241 3.09 -6.51 9.59
CA ARG A 241 3.15 -5.82 10.91
C ARG A 241 3.86 -4.46 10.95
N ALA A 242 4.21 -3.87 9.81
CA ALA A 242 4.49 -2.43 9.82
C ALA A 242 3.13 -1.74 9.86
N ALA A 243 2.77 -1.15 11.00
CA ALA A 243 1.51 -0.44 11.23
C ALA A 243 1.24 0.49 10.04
N ASN A 244 0.29 0.09 9.17
CA ASN A 244 -0.07 0.89 8.02
C ASN A 244 -0.80 2.12 8.57
N ARG A 245 -0.06 3.20 8.81
CA ARG A 245 -0.56 4.42 9.43
C ARG A 245 -1.76 4.98 8.67
N LEU A 246 -1.82 4.75 7.35
CA LEU A 246 -2.98 5.09 6.54
C LEU A 246 -4.22 4.29 6.94
N ARG A 247 -4.08 2.97 7.16
CA ARG A 247 -5.17 2.12 7.66
C ARG A 247 -5.65 2.60 9.02
N ASP A 248 -4.73 2.86 9.94
CA ASP A 248 -5.06 3.30 11.30
C ASP A 248 -5.73 4.68 11.27
N LEU A 249 -5.27 5.60 10.40
CA LEU A 249 -5.94 6.88 10.16
C LEU A 249 -7.38 6.69 9.63
N VAL A 250 -7.59 5.82 8.64
CA VAL A 250 -8.93 5.53 8.12
C VAL A 250 -9.84 4.91 9.19
N ALA A 251 -9.31 4.01 10.01
CA ALA A 251 -10.06 3.34 11.07
C ALA A 251 -10.45 4.31 12.21
N ASP A 252 -9.46 5.06 12.72
CA ASP A 252 -9.56 5.77 13.99
C ASP A 252 -10.02 7.22 13.85
N ASP A 253 -9.67 7.92 12.75
CA ASP A 253 -10.09 9.30 12.51
C ASP A 253 -11.55 9.34 12.05
N ARG A 254 -12.42 9.90 12.91
CA ARG A 254 -13.86 9.98 12.66
C ARG A 254 -14.24 11.01 11.61
N GLU A 255 -13.39 12.02 11.38
CA GLU A 255 -13.64 13.10 10.43
C GLU A 255 -13.08 12.77 9.04
N LEU A 256 -12.12 11.84 8.95
CA LEU A 256 -11.44 11.56 7.68
C LEU A 256 -12.38 11.03 6.59
N ILE A 257 -13.31 10.11 6.88
CA ILE A 257 -14.29 9.64 5.90
C ILE A 257 -15.22 10.77 5.42
N PRO A 258 -15.88 11.53 6.33
CA PRO A 258 -16.66 12.70 5.93
C PRO A 258 -15.89 13.64 4.99
N ASP A 259 -14.66 13.98 5.35
CA ASP A 259 -13.82 14.85 4.54
C ASP A 259 -13.55 14.19 3.17
N LEU A 260 -13.13 12.91 3.14
CA LEU A 260 -12.70 12.20 1.91
C LEU A 260 -13.78 12.13 0.82
N ILE A 261 -15.05 12.12 1.21
CA ILE A 261 -16.19 12.02 0.30
C ILE A 261 -16.91 13.35 0.12
N GLU A 262 -16.43 14.42 0.74
CA GLU A 262 -16.99 15.76 0.59
C GLU A 262 -16.94 16.20 -0.88
N GLY A 263 -18.09 16.61 -1.42
CA GLY A 263 -18.21 17.01 -2.83
C GLY A 263 -18.06 15.88 -3.85
N ALA A 264 -17.96 14.62 -3.41
CA ALA A 264 -17.91 13.46 -4.30
C ALA A 264 -19.25 13.24 -5.01
N ASN A 265 -19.21 12.79 -6.27
CA ASN A 265 -20.41 12.34 -6.96
C ASN A 265 -20.81 10.92 -6.52
N ILE A 266 -22.06 10.53 -6.81
CA ILE A 266 -22.63 9.26 -6.39
C ILE A 266 -21.82 8.04 -6.87
N ASN A 267 -21.21 8.11 -8.05
CA ASN A 267 -20.42 7.00 -8.59
C ASN A 267 -19.14 6.78 -7.77
N ILE A 268 -18.47 7.85 -7.36
CA ILE A 268 -17.29 7.79 -6.49
C ILE A 268 -17.69 7.25 -5.11
N ILE A 269 -18.77 7.76 -4.54
CA ILE A 269 -19.27 7.32 -3.22
C ILE A 269 -19.63 5.84 -3.24
N ARG A 270 -20.36 5.37 -4.26
CA ARG A 270 -20.70 3.94 -4.41
C ARG A 270 -19.46 3.08 -4.61
N ASN A 271 -18.49 3.50 -5.42
CA ASN A 271 -17.24 2.78 -5.63
C ASN A 271 -16.43 2.67 -4.33
N PHE A 272 -16.21 3.79 -3.65
CA PHE A 272 -15.54 3.82 -2.34
C PHE A 272 -16.24 2.91 -1.32
N SER A 273 -17.57 3.01 -1.22
CA SER A 273 -18.38 2.19 -0.31
C SER A 273 -18.27 0.70 -0.64
N SER A 274 -18.38 0.32 -1.93
CA SER A 274 -18.26 -1.06 -2.38
C SER A 274 -16.88 -1.64 -2.09
N ARG A 275 -15.81 -0.85 -2.27
CA ARG A 275 -14.44 -1.28 -1.93
C ARG A 275 -14.27 -1.42 -0.43
N LEU A 276 -14.82 -0.49 0.35
CA LEU A 276 -14.76 -0.54 1.81
C LEU A 276 -15.49 -1.77 2.36
N ILE A 277 -16.67 -2.13 1.84
CA ILE A 277 -17.43 -3.34 2.20
C ILE A 277 -16.62 -4.62 1.93
N ASN A 278 -15.94 -4.68 0.79
CA ASN A 278 -15.21 -5.87 0.36
C ASN A 278 -13.73 -5.88 0.79
N SER A 279 -13.24 -4.79 1.41
CA SER A 279 -11.84 -4.65 1.78
C SER A 279 -11.45 -5.64 2.87
N ALA A 280 -10.38 -6.39 2.63
CA ALA A 280 -9.75 -7.26 3.63
C ALA A 280 -8.68 -6.52 4.46
N SER A 281 -8.46 -5.23 4.21
CA SER A 281 -7.54 -4.39 4.98
C SER A 281 -8.03 -4.12 6.42
N PHE A 282 -9.32 -4.35 6.68
CA PHE A 282 -9.98 -4.13 7.99
C PHE A 282 -10.70 -5.39 8.49
N ASP A 283 -10.69 -5.59 9.80
CA ASP A 283 -11.57 -6.58 10.44
C ASP A 283 -13.05 -6.24 10.22
N GLU A 284 -13.92 -7.22 10.46
CA GLU A 284 -15.37 -7.09 10.20
C GLU A 284 -16.02 -5.94 10.98
N LEU A 285 -15.65 -5.74 12.25
CA LEU A 285 -16.25 -4.71 13.11
C LEU A 285 -15.82 -3.31 12.66
N THR A 286 -14.53 -3.13 12.41
CA THR A 286 -13.97 -1.87 11.90
C THR A 286 -14.63 -1.52 10.57
N ARG A 287 -14.74 -2.49 9.66
CA ARG A 287 -15.38 -2.30 8.36
C ARG A 287 -16.85 -1.88 8.47
N LYS A 288 -17.64 -2.57 9.30
CA LYS A 288 -19.04 -2.20 9.57
C LYS A 288 -19.15 -0.78 10.11
N SER A 289 -18.25 -0.40 11.03
CA SER A 289 -18.19 0.97 11.57
C SER A 289 -17.89 2.01 10.48
N LEU A 290 -16.91 1.75 9.62
CA LEU A 290 -16.54 2.67 8.53
C LEU A 290 -17.67 2.81 7.50
N VAL A 291 -18.29 1.70 7.07
CA VAL A 291 -19.43 1.76 6.13
C VAL A 291 -20.63 2.47 6.74
N ALA A 292 -20.90 2.26 8.04
CA ALA A 292 -21.97 3.00 8.73
C ALA A 292 -21.73 4.52 8.75
N ARG A 293 -20.47 4.98 8.82
CA ARG A 293 -20.13 6.41 8.69
C ARG A 293 -20.48 6.94 7.30
N VAL A 294 -20.18 6.18 6.25
CA VAL A 294 -20.54 6.56 4.86
C VAL A 294 -22.05 6.62 4.69
N ILE A 295 -22.79 5.59 5.12
CA ILE A 295 -24.26 5.53 5.01
C ILE A 295 -24.94 6.67 5.78
N LYS A 296 -24.41 7.06 6.93
CA LYS A 296 -24.93 8.19 7.70
C LYS A 296 -24.91 9.50 6.89
N LEU A 297 -23.92 9.67 6.02
CA LEU A 297 -23.77 10.85 5.16
C LEU A 297 -24.48 10.66 3.80
N HIS A 298 -24.51 9.43 3.29
CA HIS A 298 -25.07 9.05 2.00
C HIS A 298 -25.98 7.82 2.13
N PRO A 299 -27.24 7.99 2.58
CA PRO A 299 -28.17 6.88 2.77
C PRO A 299 -28.43 6.07 1.48
N GLU A 300 -28.25 6.68 0.31
CA GLU A 300 -28.44 6.07 -1.00
C GLU A 300 -27.45 4.93 -1.33
N VAL A 301 -26.42 4.71 -0.51
CA VAL A 301 -25.52 3.55 -0.65
C VAL A 301 -25.84 2.42 0.33
N GLN A 302 -26.91 2.53 1.12
CA GLN A 302 -27.35 1.49 2.05
C GLN A 302 -27.78 0.20 1.33
N ASP A 303 -28.23 0.30 0.09
CA ASP A 303 -28.55 -0.84 -0.78
C ASP A 303 -27.31 -1.73 -1.02
N LEU A 304 -26.10 -1.16 -1.02
CA LEU A 304 -24.85 -1.93 -1.13
C LEU A 304 -24.64 -2.89 0.06
N LEU A 305 -25.13 -2.55 1.26
CA LEU A 305 -25.13 -3.45 2.42
C LEU A 305 -26.28 -4.44 2.38
N SER A 306 -27.37 -4.06 1.73
CA SER A 306 -28.58 -4.88 1.61
C SER A 306 -28.43 -5.97 0.56
N GLY A 307 -27.33 -5.92 -0.22
CA GLY A 307 -27.23 -6.58 -1.52
C GLY A 307 -28.13 -5.82 -2.47
N GLY A 308 -27.56 -5.01 -3.37
CA GLY A 308 -28.34 -4.44 -4.47
C GLY A 308 -29.03 -5.58 -5.18
N ASP A 309 -30.36 -5.61 -5.18
CA ASP A 309 -31.17 -6.77 -5.54
C ASP A 309 -30.53 -8.10 -5.11
N LYS A 310 -30.96 -8.62 -3.96
CA LYS A 310 -31.11 -10.07 -3.86
C LYS A 310 -32.00 -10.53 -5.03
N LYS A 311 -31.42 -10.80 -6.20
CA LYS A 311 -31.45 -12.19 -6.62
C LYS A 311 -30.79 -12.88 -5.45
N GLU A 312 -31.58 -13.63 -4.67
CA GLU A 312 -31.02 -14.70 -3.88
C GLU A 312 -29.88 -15.28 -4.70
N ASP A 313 -28.70 -15.52 -4.11
CA ASP A 313 -27.68 -16.26 -4.81
C ASP A 313 -28.34 -17.57 -5.26
N GLU A 314 -28.84 -17.57 -6.50
CA GLU A 314 -29.79 -18.55 -6.99
C GLU A 314 -28.96 -19.81 -7.02
N VAL A 315 -29.41 -20.79 -6.24
CA VAL A 315 -28.71 -22.05 -6.14
C VAL A 315 -28.47 -22.57 -7.55
N VAL A 316 -27.18 -22.71 -7.90
CA VAL A 316 -26.80 -23.02 -9.27
C VAL A 316 -26.89 -24.53 -9.42
N ILE A 317 -27.93 -24.98 -10.10
CA ILE A 317 -28.14 -26.41 -10.38
C ILE A 317 -27.06 -26.90 -11.36
N VAL A 318 -26.34 -27.96 -10.97
CA VAL A 318 -25.23 -28.57 -11.74
C VAL A 318 -25.24 -30.09 -11.59
N SER A 319 -24.68 -30.83 -12.56
CA SER A 319 -24.41 -32.26 -12.37
C SER A 319 -23.28 -32.52 -11.38
N GLU A 320 -23.23 -33.72 -10.81
CA GLU A 320 -22.07 -34.16 -10.02
C GLU A 320 -20.76 -34.14 -10.83
N GLU A 321 -20.84 -34.49 -12.12
CA GLU A 321 -19.68 -34.52 -13.02
C GLU A 321 -19.11 -33.12 -13.25
N SER A 322 -19.95 -32.12 -13.56
CA SER A 322 -19.48 -30.75 -13.80
C SER A 322 -19.02 -30.07 -12.51
N LEU A 323 -19.63 -30.39 -11.37
CA LEU A 323 -19.14 -29.96 -10.05
C LEU A 323 -17.74 -30.54 -9.76
N ALA A 324 -17.51 -31.83 -10.04
CA ALA A 324 -16.21 -32.47 -9.86
C ALA A 324 -15.14 -31.83 -10.77
N LYS A 325 -15.46 -31.64 -12.07
CA LYS A 325 -14.57 -30.95 -13.02
C LYS A 325 -14.25 -29.52 -12.58
N ARG A 326 -15.25 -28.77 -12.08
CA ARG A 326 -15.05 -27.40 -11.58
C ARG A 326 -14.15 -27.38 -10.34
N LYS A 327 -14.32 -28.31 -9.41
CA LYS A 327 -13.46 -28.46 -8.23
C LYS A 327 -12.03 -28.82 -8.61
N GLU A 328 -11.83 -29.74 -9.55
CA GLU A 328 -10.51 -30.10 -10.06
C GLU A 328 -9.82 -28.90 -10.73
N ALA A 329 -10.55 -28.18 -11.60
CA ALA A 329 -10.04 -26.96 -12.23
C ALA A 329 -9.68 -25.88 -11.21
N TYR A 330 -10.50 -25.70 -10.17
CA TYR A 330 -10.21 -24.78 -9.07
C TYR A 330 -8.97 -25.18 -8.28
N ASP A 331 -8.84 -26.47 -7.95
CA ASP A 331 -7.66 -27.00 -7.27
C ASP A 331 -6.39 -26.78 -8.08
N LYS A 332 -6.45 -27.01 -9.40
CA LYS A 332 -5.33 -26.73 -10.31
C LYS A 332 -4.99 -25.24 -10.35
N LEU A 333 -6.00 -24.37 -10.43
CA LEU A 333 -5.82 -22.92 -10.40
C LEU A 333 -5.06 -22.47 -9.14
N VAL A 334 -5.46 -22.99 -7.97
CA VAL A 334 -4.89 -22.60 -6.67
C VAL A 334 -3.53 -23.24 -6.40
N LYS A 335 -3.35 -24.52 -6.75
CA LYS A 335 -2.14 -25.29 -6.40
C LYS A 335 -1.04 -25.20 -7.44
N GLU A 336 -1.36 -24.89 -8.70
CA GLU A 336 -0.40 -24.88 -9.81
C GLU A 336 -0.31 -23.50 -10.48
N GLU A 337 -1.42 -22.99 -11.04
CA GLU A 337 -1.38 -21.79 -11.90
C GLU A 337 -1.01 -20.51 -11.13
N ILE A 338 -1.60 -20.30 -9.95
CA ILE A 338 -1.30 -19.13 -9.11
C ILE A 338 0.15 -19.16 -8.60
N PRO A 339 0.66 -20.26 -8.03
CA PRO A 339 2.08 -20.38 -7.66
C PRO A 339 3.04 -20.21 -8.84
N GLN A 340 2.73 -20.79 -10.01
CA GLN A 340 3.57 -20.63 -11.19
C GLN A 340 3.66 -19.17 -11.62
N ASN A 341 2.52 -18.48 -11.72
CA ASN A 341 2.49 -17.06 -12.04
C ASN A 341 3.25 -16.20 -11.01
N ARG A 342 3.28 -16.60 -9.73
CA ARG A 342 4.10 -15.92 -8.71
C ARG A 342 5.60 -16.05 -9.00
N GLU A 343 6.06 -17.24 -9.39
CA GLU A 343 7.44 -17.44 -9.81
C GLU A 343 7.76 -16.68 -11.11
N ASP A 344 6.83 -16.64 -12.07
CA ASP A 344 7.01 -15.88 -13.32
C ASP A 344 7.17 -14.38 -13.04
N ILE A 345 6.40 -13.81 -12.10
CA ILE A 345 6.56 -12.42 -11.65
C ILE A 345 7.93 -12.20 -11.00
N LYS A 346 8.40 -13.15 -10.20
CA LYS A 346 9.70 -13.06 -9.51
C LYS A 346 10.86 -13.11 -10.51
N ILE A 347 10.76 -13.97 -11.52
CA ILE A 347 11.72 -14.05 -12.63
C ILE A 347 11.67 -12.75 -13.44
N ALA A 348 10.50 -12.29 -13.83
CA ALA A 348 10.33 -11.03 -14.57
C ALA A 348 10.92 -9.83 -13.81
N ARG A 349 10.79 -9.80 -12.48
CA ARG A 349 11.37 -8.77 -11.61
C ARG A 349 12.90 -8.79 -11.59
N SER A 350 13.53 -9.95 -11.78
CA SER A 350 15.00 -10.09 -11.76
C SER A 350 15.70 -9.45 -12.98
N TYR A 351 14.97 -9.13 -14.05
CA TYR A 351 15.52 -8.51 -15.26
C TYR A 351 15.73 -6.99 -15.18
N GLY A 352 15.57 -6.39 -13.99
CA GLY A 352 15.97 -5.00 -13.73
C GLY A 352 14.88 -3.98 -14.02
N ASP A 353 14.87 -3.35 -15.19
CA ASP A 353 14.07 -2.14 -15.43
C ASP A 353 12.56 -2.42 -15.57
N LEU A 354 11.84 -2.32 -14.45
CA LEU A 354 10.41 -2.63 -14.33
C LEU A 354 9.51 -1.65 -15.08
N ARG A 355 10.01 -0.46 -15.47
CA ARG A 355 9.18 0.56 -16.14
C ARG A 355 8.87 0.18 -17.59
N GLU A 356 9.78 -0.48 -18.28
CA GLU A 356 9.62 -0.92 -19.68
C GLU A 356 9.37 -2.43 -19.84
N ASN A 357 9.57 -3.21 -18.79
CA ASN A 357 9.43 -4.67 -18.82
C ASN A 357 7.97 -5.11 -19.11
N PHE A 358 7.73 -5.54 -20.35
CA PHE A 358 6.43 -5.99 -20.85
C PHE A 358 5.99 -7.31 -20.20
N GLU A 359 6.95 -8.18 -19.92
CA GLU A 359 6.77 -9.47 -19.27
C GLU A 359 6.27 -9.30 -17.83
N TYR A 360 6.82 -8.33 -17.09
CA TYR A 360 6.37 -8.00 -15.73
C TYR A 360 4.94 -7.46 -15.72
N LYS A 361 4.61 -6.53 -16.64
CA LYS A 361 3.25 -5.98 -16.77
C LYS A 361 2.25 -7.07 -17.16
N SER A 362 2.61 -7.94 -18.09
CA SER A 362 1.78 -9.05 -18.54
C SER A 362 1.55 -10.09 -17.45
N ALA A 363 2.59 -10.44 -16.68
CA ALA A 363 2.48 -11.36 -15.55
C ALA A 363 1.62 -10.77 -14.41
N LYS A 364 1.69 -9.45 -14.18
CA LYS A 364 0.80 -8.76 -13.22
C LYS A 364 -0.65 -8.70 -13.68
N GLU A 365 -0.90 -8.50 -14.98
CA GLU A 365 -2.25 -8.58 -15.53
C GLU A 365 -2.81 -10.00 -15.42
N TYR A 366 -2.00 -11.00 -15.78
CA TYR A 366 -2.38 -12.40 -15.66
C TYR A 366 -2.68 -12.78 -14.21
N GLN A 367 -1.89 -12.30 -13.25
CA GLN A 367 -2.18 -12.43 -11.82
C GLN A 367 -3.57 -11.90 -11.46
N ARG A 368 -3.96 -10.73 -11.98
CA ARG A 368 -5.29 -10.15 -11.71
C ARG A 368 -6.40 -11.03 -12.28
N VAL A 369 -6.21 -11.58 -13.48
CA VAL A 369 -7.15 -12.51 -14.11
C VAL A 369 -7.30 -13.79 -13.29
N LEU A 370 -6.20 -14.38 -12.82
CA LEU A 370 -6.21 -15.58 -11.98
C LEU A 370 -6.92 -15.35 -10.64
N MET A 371 -6.65 -14.23 -9.97
CA MET A 371 -7.28 -13.87 -8.69
C MET A 371 -8.78 -13.59 -8.84
N LYS A 372 -9.18 -12.91 -9.93
CA LYS A 372 -10.59 -12.72 -10.24
C LYS A 372 -11.29 -14.07 -10.48
N ARG A 373 -10.67 -14.93 -11.29
CA ARG A 373 -11.19 -16.29 -11.58
C ARG A 373 -11.30 -17.12 -10.31
N GLN A 374 -10.32 -17.03 -9.40
CA GLN A 374 -10.37 -17.70 -8.11
C GLN A 374 -11.59 -17.25 -7.30
N GLY A 375 -11.80 -15.94 -7.17
CA GLY A 375 -12.94 -15.38 -6.43
C GLY A 375 -14.30 -15.74 -7.05
N ASP A 376 -14.40 -15.69 -8.38
CA ASP A 376 -15.61 -16.07 -9.11
C ASP A 376 -15.91 -17.57 -8.89
N TRP A 377 -14.92 -18.45 -9.08
CA TRP A 377 -15.11 -19.90 -8.89
C TRP A 377 -15.34 -20.30 -7.43
N GLU A 378 -14.71 -19.63 -6.47
CA GLU A 378 -14.95 -19.88 -5.04
C GLU A 378 -16.40 -19.53 -4.66
N ARG A 379 -16.93 -18.43 -5.21
CA ARG A 379 -18.34 -18.06 -5.05
C ARG A 379 -19.25 -19.09 -5.71
N ASP A 380 -19.04 -19.38 -6.99
CA ASP A 380 -19.84 -20.30 -7.77
C ASP A 380 -19.89 -21.71 -7.16
N LEU A 381 -18.76 -22.20 -6.64
CA LEU A 381 -18.68 -23.50 -5.94
C LEU A 381 -19.46 -23.52 -4.62
N LYS A 382 -19.62 -22.38 -3.93
CA LYS A 382 -20.44 -22.27 -2.72
C LYS A 382 -21.94 -22.30 -3.03
N LEU A 383 -22.32 -21.83 -4.22
CA LEU A 383 -23.71 -21.73 -4.66
C LEU A 383 -24.19 -22.96 -5.43
N ALA A 384 -23.27 -23.83 -5.85
CA ALA A 384 -23.59 -25.00 -6.64
C ALA A 384 -24.35 -26.07 -5.85
N GLN A 385 -25.48 -26.50 -6.39
CA GLN A 385 -26.25 -27.65 -5.91
C GLN A 385 -26.12 -28.82 -6.89
N PRO A 386 -25.42 -29.90 -6.50
CA PRO A 386 -25.40 -31.11 -7.29
C PRO A 386 -26.81 -31.71 -7.34
N THR A 387 -27.28 -31.99 -8.55
CA THR A 387 -28.62 -32.55 -8.80
C THR A 387 -28.50 -33.73 -9.74
N ASP A 388 -29.19 -34.82 -9.41
CA ASP A 388 -29.39 -35.93 -10.36
C ASP A 388 -30.51 -35.54 -11.34
N PHE A 389 -30.17 -35.55 -12.62
CA PHE A 389 -31.08 -35.18 -13.70
C PHE A 389 -31.91 -36.35 -14.24
N SER A 390 -31.77 -37.54 -13.64
CA SER A 390 -32.59 -38.70 -13.98
C SER A 390 -34.06 -38.47 -13.60
N ASN A 391 -34.99 -38.99 -14.41
CA ASN A 391 -36.44 -38.95 -14.16
C ASN A 391 -37.06 -37.53 -14.06
N ALA A 392 -36.57 -36.57 -14.84
CA ALA A 392 -37.17 -35.23 -14.91
C ALA A 392 -38.64 -35.27 -15.36
N ASP A 393 -39.45 -34.32 -14.87
CA ASP A 393 -40.82 -34.13 -15.33
C ASP A 393 -40.83 -33.70 -16.81
N THR A 394 -41.58 -34.45 -17.63
CA THR A 394 -41.70 -34.23 -19.08
C THR A 394 -42.97 -33.47 -19.47
N SER A 395 -43.77 -33.02 -18.49
CA SER A 395 -44.96 -32.20 -18.75
C SER A 395 -44.62 -30.87 -19.42
N LYS A 396 -43.44 -30.33 -19.10
CA LYS A 396 -42.84 -29.12 -19.67
C LYS A 396 -41.32 -29.29 -19.78
N ALA A 397 -40.69 -28.45 -20.59
CA ALA A 397 -39.24 -28.41 -20.70
C ALA A 397 -38.66 -27.88 -19.39
N SER A 398 -37.89 -28.73 -18.72
CA SER A 398 -37.25 -28.47 -17.43
C SER A 398 -35.81 -29.00 -17.44
N ILE A 399 -35.07 -28.73 -16.37
CA ILE A 399 -33.70 -29.25 -16.23
C ILE A 399 -33.76 -30.79 -16.19
N GLY A 400 -32.94 -31.45 -17.00
CA GLY A 400 -32.96 -32.91 -17.18
C GLY A 400 -33.91 -33.38 -18.29
N THR A 401 -34.33 -32.51 -19.21
CA THR A 401 -35.16 -32.89 -20.36
C THR A 401 -34.41 -32.78 -21.69
N VAL A 402 -34.82 -33.61 -22.64
CA VAL A 402 -34.42 -33.58 -24.04
C VAL A 402 -35.61 -33.04 -24.84
N VAL A 403 -35.38 -31.94 -25.56
CA VAL A 403 -36.41 -31.19 -26.29
C VAL A 403 -36.11 -31.26 -27.78
N GLN A 404 -37.06 -31.80 -28.55
CA GLN A 404 -37.00 -31.80 -30.00
C GLN A 404 -37.79 -30.62 -30.57
N LEU A 405 -37.15 -29.86 -31.45
CA LEU A 405 -37.66 -28.62 -32.01
C LEU A 405 -37.78 -28.75 -33.52
N ASN A 406 -38.99 -28.57 -34.05
CA ASN A 406 -39.24 -28.56 -35.48
C ASN A 406 -39.34 -27.11 -35.99
N PRO A 407 -38.69 -26.76 -37.11
CA PRO A 407 -38.74 -25.40 -37.64
C PRO A 407 -40.15 -25.05 -38.14
N ALA A 408 -40.59 -23.81 -37.92
CA ALA A 408 -41.90 -23.32 -38.35
C ALA A 408 -41.94 -23.01 -39.86
N GLU A 409 -40.82 -22.54 -40.42
CA GLU A 409 -40.59 -22.34 -41.85
C GLU A 409 -39.37 -23.17 -42.24
N GLY A 410 -39.44 -23.93 -43.35
CA GLY A 410 -38.55 -25.07 -43.67
C GLY A 410 -37.08 -24.94 -43.23
N GLY A 411 -36.55 -26.02 -42.63
CA GLY A 411 -35.19 -26.10 -42.08
C GLY A 411 -34.92 -27.46 -41.43
N GLU A 412 -33.80 -27.58 -40.72
CA GLU A 412 -33.45 -28.78 -39.95
C GLU A 412 -34.08 -28.77 -38.55
N SER A 413 -34.48 -29.95 -38.07
CA SER A 413 -34.96 -30.11 -36.69
C SER A 413 -33.79 -30.07 -35.71
N LEU A 414 -33.95 -29.38 -34.59
CA LEU A 414 -32.94 -29.28 -33.53
C LEU A 414 -33.30 -30.19 -32.36
N CYS A 415 -32.30 -30.73 -31.69
CA CYS A 415 -32.46 -31.51 -30.47
C CYS A 415 -31.54 -30.93 -29.41
N TYR A 416 -32.10 -30.53 -28.27
CA TYR A 416 -31.34 -29.99 -27.13
C TYR A 416 -31.60 -30.77 -25.86
N THR A 417 -30.54 -31.09 -25.14
CA THR A 417 -30.61 -31.58 -23.77
C THR A 417 -30.36 -30.42 -22.82
N ILE A 418 -31.31 -30.10 -21.95
CA ILE A 418 -31.20 -29.00 -20.99
C ILE A 418 -30.68 -29.54 -19.67
N LEU A 419 -29.43 -29.20 -19.31
CA LEU A 419 -28.80 -29.61 -18.05
C LEU A 419 -28.43 -28.39 -17.20
N GLY A 420 -27.63 -28.61 -16.15
CA GLY A 420 -27.18 -27.58 -15.22
C GLY A 420 -26.28 -26.51 -15.83
N ALA A 421 -25.98 -25.49 -15.04
CA ALA A 421 -25.32 -24.28 -15.52
C ALA A 421 -23.91 -24.51 -16.10
N TRP A 422 -23.24 -25.59 -15.68
CA TRP A 422 -21.87 -25.93 -16.09
C TRP A 422 -21.79 -27.17 -16.99
N ASP A 423 -22.93 -27.68 -17.44
CA ASP A 423 -23.04 -28.95 -18.17
C ASP A 423 -23.09 -28.77 -19.70
N SER A 424 -23.00 -27.54 -20.20
CA SER A 424 -23.04 -27.25 -21.65
C SER A 424 -21.95 -28.03 -22.41
N ASP A 425 -22.39 -28.79 -23.40
CA ASP A 425 -21.56 -29.55 -24.34
C ASP A 425 -22.20 -29.44 -25.74
N PRO A 426 -21.85 -28.40 -26.53
CA PRO A 426 -22.47 -28.14 -27.84
C PRO A 426 -22.32 -29.30 -28.83
N ASP A 427 -21.22 -30.06 -28.75
CA ASP A 427 -20.95 -31.20 -29.64
C ASP A 427 -21.94 -32.35 -29.42
N LYS A 428 -22.50 -32.44 -28.21
CA LYS A 428 -23.56 -33.41 -27.84
C LYS A 428 -24.96 -32.80 -27.82
N GLY A 429 -25.12 -31.54 -28.24
CA GLY A 429 -26.38 -30.81 -28.17
C GLY A 429 -26.85 -30.55 -26.73
N ILE A 430 -25.95 -30.52 -25.75
CA ILE A 430 -26.27 -30.22 -24.35
C ILE A 430 -26.11 -28.72 -24.12
N ILE A 431 -27.14 -28.08 -23.58
CA ILE A 431 -27.16 -26.66 -23.27
C ILE A 431 -27.47 -26.44 -21.78
N ALA A 432 -26.81 -25.44 -21.18
CA ALA A 432 -27.14 -24.98 -19.85
C ALA A 432 -28.52 -24.30 -19.83
N TYR A 433 -29.28 -24.54 -18.77
CA TYR A 433 -30.58 -23.89 -18.56
C TYR A 433 -30.48 -22.34 -18.49
N LEU A 434 -29.34 -21.80 -18.04
CA LEU A 434 -29.05 -20.36 -18.00
C LEU A 434 -28.56 -19.77 -19.35
N SER A 435 -28.38 -20.59 -20.38
CA SER A 435 -28.01 -20.09 -21.71
C SER A 435 -29.20 -19.38 -22.37
N GLU A 436 -28.95 -18.46 -23.32
CA GLU A 436 -30.02 -17.76 -24.05
C GLU A 436 -31.03 -18.72 -24.68
N ARG A 437 -30.55 -19.83 -25.25
CA ARG A 437 -31.40 -20.89 -25.82
C ARG A 437 -32.11 -21.70 -24.74
N GLY A 438 -31.43 -22.03 -23.65
CA GLY A 438 -32.03 -22.75 -22.52
C GLY A 438 -33.18 -21.97 -21.89
N ALA A 439 -32.96 -20.68 -21.62
CA ALA A 439 -33.95 -19.79 -21.02
C ALA A 439 -35.23 -19.64 -21.86
N GLU A 440 -35.11 -19.63 -23.18
CA GLU A 440 -36.26 -19.51 -24.09
C GLU A 440 -37.10 -20.80 -24.17
N ILE A 441 -36.47 -21.95 -23.93
CA ILE A 441 -37.12 -23.27 -23.97
C ILE A 441 -37.74 -23.65 -22.63
N LEU A 442 -37.16 -23.20 -21.50
CA LEU A 442 -37.67 -23.52 -20.15
C LEU A 442 -39.16 -23.18 -19.98
N GLU A 443 -39.87 -24.02 -19.24
CA GLU A 443 -41.30 -23.90 -18.90
C GLU A 443 -42.28 -24.01 -20.08
N LYS A 444 -41.79 -24.28 -21.30
CA LYS A 444 -42.61 -24.49 -22.49
C LYS A 444 -43.09 -25.93 -22.60
N ALA A 445 -44.29 -26.13 -23.14
CA ALA A 445 -44.91 -27.44 -23.33
C ALA A 445 -44.83 -27.91 -24.79
N VAL A 446 -45.12 -29.20 -25.02
CA VAL A 446 -45.24 -29.73 -26.38
C VAL A 446 -46.30 -28.95 -27.16
N GLY A 447 -45.91 -28.44 -28.32
CA GLY A 447 -46.75 -27.62 -29.18
C GLY A 447 -46.53 -26.11 -29.05
N ASP A 448 -45.76 -25.64 -28.05
CA ASP A 448 -45.41 -24.23 -27.91
C ASP A 448 -44.36 -23.81 -28.96
N SER A 449 -44.35 -22.52 -29.28
CA SER A 449 -43.36 -21.89 -30.16
C SER A 449 -42.28 -21.18 -29.37
N VAL A 450 -41.04 -21.30 -29.83
CA VAL A 450 -39.83 -20.64 -29.31
C VAL A 450 -39.10 -19.94 -30.44
N GLU A 451 -38.47 -18.81 -30.16
CA GLU A 451 -37.80 -17.99 -31.16
C GLU A 451 -36.33 -17.80 -30.78
N PHE A 452 -35.41 -18.20 -31.66
CA PHE A 452 -33.99 -17.99 -31.45
C PHE A 452 -33.47 -16.87 -32.34
N LYS A 453 -32.55 -16.07 -31.80
CA LYS A 453 -31.82 -15.06 -32.56
C LYS A 453 -30.57 -15.68 -33.17
N THR A 454 -30.41 -15.52 -34.48
CA THR A 454 -29.18 -15.90 -35.18
C THR A 454 -28.11 -14.80 -35.01
N ALA A 455 -26.85 -15.13 -35.30
CA ALA A 455 -25.75 -14.16 -35.30
C ALA A 455 -25.96 -12.98 -36.28
N GLU A 456 -26.83 -13.15 -37.28
CA GLU A 456 -27.24 -12.11 -38.23
C GLU A 456 -28.42 -11.25 -37.73
N GLY A 457 -28.92 -11.50 -36.51
CA GLY A 457 -30.05 -10.78 -35.90
C GLY A 457 -31.42 -11.18 -36.42
N LYS A 458 -31.53 -12.26 -37.22
CA LYS A 458 -32.81 -12.79 -37.69
C LYS A 458 -33.42 -13.74 -36.66
N ALA A 459 -34.73 -13.70 -36.55
CA ALA A 459 -35.54 -14.58 -35.73
C ALA A 459 -35.84 -15.89 -36.45
N GLU A 460 -35.48 -17.03 -35.85
CA GLU A 460 -35.87 -18.36 -36.31
C GLU A 460 -36.90 -18.95 -35.34
N ALA A 461 -38.10 -19.23 -35.84
CA ALA A 461 -39.19 -19.78 -35.05
C ALA A 461 -39.20 -21.32 -35.13
N TYR A 462 -39.28 -21.95 -33.97
CA TYR A 462 -39.38 -23.40 -33.82
C TYR A 462 -40.61 -23.76 -32.99
N LYS A 463 -41.11 -24.98 -33.17
CA LYS A 463 -42.20 -25.57 -32.39
C LYS A 463 -41.69 -26.80 -31.64
N ILE A 464 -42.02 -26.90 -30.36
CA ILE A 464 -41.65 -28.05 -29.53
C ILE A 464 -42.44 -29.27 -30.00
N ALA A 465 -41.73 -30.26 -30.53
CA ALA A 465 -42.29 -31.48 -31.09
C ALA A 465 -42.43 -32.60 -30.04
N SER A 466 -41.43 -32.74 -29.17
CA SER A 466 -41.44 -33.73 -28.09
C SER A 466 -40.55 -33.28 -26.93
N ILE A 467 -40.89 -33.75 -25.73
CA ILE A 467 -40.11 -33.57 -24.50
C ILE A 467 -39.97 -34.95 -23.87
N THR A 468 -38.73 -35.40 -23.66
CA THR A 468 -38.42 -36.70 -23.05
C THR A 468 -37.42 -36.52 -21.91
N ALA A 469 -37.46 -37.39 -20.89
CA ALA A 469 -36.50 -37.34 -19.80
C ALA A 469 -35.10 -37.68 -20.30
N TYR A 470 -34.10 -36.95 -19.80
CA TYR A 470 -32.70 -37.29 -19.99
C TYR A 470 -32.37 -38.54 -19.18
N ASN A 471 -31.85 -39.56 -19.86
CA ASN A 471 -31.31 -40.75 -19.23
C ASN A 471 -29.80 -40.70 -19.44
N ALA A 472 -29.07 -40.53 -18.34
CA ALA A 472 -27.60 -40.49 -18.30
C ALA A 472 -26.96 -41.85 -18.64
#